data_AF-A0A1C0V1I3-F1
#
_entry.id   AF-A0A1C0V1I3-F1
#
_cell.length_a   1.000
_cell.length_b   1.000
_cell.length_c   1.000
_cell.angle_alpha   90.00
_cell.angle_beta   90.00
_cell.angle_gamma   90.00
#
_symmetry.space_group_name_H-M   'P 1'
#
loop_
_entity.id
_entity.type
_entity.pdbx_description
1 polymer ?
#
loop_
_entity_poly.entity_id
_entity_poly.type
_entity_poly.pdbx_seq_one_letter_code
_entity_poly.pdbx_strand_id
1 'polypeptide(L)'
;MTNPIQEEARQILDSLAFTLFDRCHPLSHNFDTIPAKVGLYAFRHPIEGLLYVGKAKNLRDRLRGGHKAFLWGWLDGYDPDDVRIAFVTLNQWQKPRLLYELETLILQATNPPYNVKIPREQ
;
A
#
# COMPACT_ATOMS: atom_id res chain seq x y z
N MET A 1 20.77 1.47 19.18
CA MET A 1 19.53 0.86 19.72
C MET A 1 18.41 1.20 18.77
N THR A 2 17.90 0.23 18.02
CA THR A 2 16.81 0.42 17.05
C THR A 2 15.52 0.74 17.80
N ASN A 3 14.82 1.79 17.40
CA ASN A 3 13.54 2.16 18.01
C ASN A 3 12.51 1.05 17.70
N PRO A 4 11.83 0.46 18.70
CA PRO A 4 10.88 -0.63 18.46
C PRO A 4 9.76 -0.26 17.47
N ILE A 5 9.38 1.03 17.40
CA ILE A 5 8.39 1.53 16.44
C ILE A 5 8.94 1.49 15.00
N GLN A 6 10.23 1.78 14.82
CA GLN A 6 10.87 1.75 13.51
C GLN A 6 11.05 0.32 13.00
N GLU A 7 11.37 -0.60 13.91
CA GLU A 7 11.44 -2.02 13.59
C GLU A 7 10.07 -2.57 13.18
N GLU A 8 9.02 -2.26 13.95
CA GLU A 8 7.63 -2.62 13.62
C GLU A 8 7.20 -2.03 12.26
N ALA A 9 7.51 -0.75 12.01
CA ALA A 9 7.22 -0.11 10.74
C ALA A 9 7.95 -0.78 9.56
N ARG A 10 9.20 -1.20 9.76
CA ARG A 10 9.99 -1.89 8.74
C ARG A 10 9.45 -3.28 8.44
N GLN A 11 9.08 -4.04 9.47
CA GLN A 11 8.45 -5.35 9.29
C GLN A 11 7.14 -5.26 8.51
N ILE A 12 6.33 -4.23 8.78
CA ILE A 12 5.09 -3.99 8.03
C ILE A 12 5.40 -3.62 6.58
N LEU A 13 6.39 -2.77 6.34
CA LEU A 13 6.81 -2.41 4.98
C LEU A 13 7.33 -3.62 4.21
N ASP A 14 8.18 -4.44 4.83
CA ASP A 14 8.71 -5.66 4.24
C ASP A 14 7.58 -6.64 3.92
N SER A 15 6.58 -6.77 4.81
CA SER A 15 5.39 -7.57 4.52
C SER A 15 4.68 -7.08 3.27
N LEU A 16 4.46 -5.77 3.09
CA LEU A 16 3.79 -5.22 1.91
C LEU A 16 4.65 -5.40 0.64
N ALA A 17 5.95 -5.09 0.72
CA ALA A 17 6.88 -5.07 -0.40
C ALA A 17 7.34 -6.48 -0.85
N PHE A 18 7.24 -7.49 0.02
CA PHE A 18 7.70 -8.86 -0.27
C PHE A 18 6.59 -9.93 -0.19
N THR A 19 5.33 -9.56 0.05
CA THR A 19 4.18 -10.49 -0.17
C THR A 19 4.26 -11.08 -1.59
N LEU A 20 4.15 -12.41 -1.74
CA LEU A 20 4.18 -13.01 -3.07
C LEU A 20 3.04 -12.47 -3.94
N PHE A 21 3.32 -12.18 -5.21
CA PHE A 21 2.34 -11.57 -6.12
C PHE A 21 1.04 -12.39 -6.19
N ASP A 22 1.14 -13.72 -6.22
CA ASP A 22 -0.02 -14.62 -6.26
C ASP A 22 -0.85 -14.63 -4.97
N ARG A 23 -0.28 -14.14 -3.86
CA ARG A 23 -0.99 -13.94 -2.59
C ARG A 23 -1.57 -12.53 -2.45
N CYS A 24 -1.24 -11.63 -3.38
CA CYS A 24 -1.86 -10.32 -3.44
C CYS A 24 -3.29 -10.43 -4.00
N HIS A 25 -4.15 -9.52 -3.59
CA HIS A 25 -5.54 -9.50 -4.01
C HIS A 25 -5.70 -8.87 -5.39
N PRO A 26 -6.46 -9.49 -6.30
CA PRO A 26 -6.72 -8.92 -7.62
C PRO A 26 -7.58 -7.65 -7.52
N LEU A 27 -7.57 -6.86 -8.59
CA LEU A 27 -8.48 -5.72 -8.70
C LEU A 27 -9.90 -6.22 -8.89
N SER A 28 -10.84 -5.52 -8.28
CA SER A 28 -12.26 -5.77 -8.49
C SER A 28 -13.03 -4.48 -8.25
N HIS A 29 -14.19 -4.36 -8.87
CA HIS A 29 -15.01 -3.14 -8.76
C HIS A 29 -15.35 -2.79 -7.30
N ASN A 30 -15.63 -3.80 -6.47
CA ASN A 30 -16.11 -3.62 -5.10
C ASN A 30 -15.06 -3.89 -4.03
N PHE A 31 -13.91 -4.48 -4.38
CA PHE A 31 -12.83 -4.84 -3.44
C PHE A 31 -13.32 -5.64 -2.23
N ASP A 32 -14.27 -6.57 -2.43
CA ASP A 32 -14.94 -7.27 -1.32
C ASP A 32 -13.98 -8.18 -0.53
N THR A 33 -12.89 -8.63 -1.16
CA THR A 33 -11.81 -9.39 -0.53
C THR A 33 -10.91 -8.53 0.36
N ILE A 34 -11.03 -7.20 0.30
CA ILE A 34 -10.28 -6.25 1.13
C ILE A 34 -11.15 -5.88 2.34
N PRO A 35 -10.62 -5.88 3.57
CA PRO A 35 -11.41 -5.56 4.75
C PRO A 35 -11.71 -4.05 4.86
N ALA A 36 -12.90 -3.71 5.36
CA ALA A 36 -13.25 -2.33 5.72
C ALA A 36 -12.65 -1.95 7.10
N LYS A 37 -11.32 -1.91 7.18
CA LYS A 37 -10.55 -1.65 8.42
C LYS A 37 -9.48 -0.59 8.19
N VAL A 38 -8.98 0.01 9.27
CA VAL A 38 -7.78 0.84 9.23
C VAL A 38 -6.57 -0.01 8.85
N GLY A 39 -5.70 0.53 8.01
CA GLY A 39 -4.53 -0.22 7.59
C GLY A 39 -3.69 0.48 6.54
N LEU A 40 -2.73 -0.28 6.03
CA LEU A 40 -1.85 0.08 4.93
C LEU A 40 -2.12 -0.84 3.76
N TYR A 41 -1.91 -0.32 2.56
CA TYR A 41 -2.04 -1.07 1.32
C TYR A 41 -0.92 -0.71 0.36
N ALA A 42 -0.64 -1.65 -0.54
CA ALA A 42 0.35 -1.50 -1.58
C ALA A 42 -0.20 -2.01 -2.91
N PHE A 43 0.09 -1.27 -3.99
CA PHE A 43 -0.08 -1.78 -5.35
C PHE A 43 1.21 -2.43 -5.83
N ARG A 44 1.07 -3.59 -6.45
CA ARG A 44 2.18 -4.42 -6.86
C ARG A 44 2.05 -4.91 -8.29
N HIS A 45 3.19 -5.08 -8.92
CA HIS A 45 3.36 -5.66 -10.25
C HIS A 45 4.32 -6.86 -10.15
N PRO A 46 4.14 -7.93 -10.94
CA PRO A 46 5.01 -9.10 -10.87
C PRO A 46 6.45 -8.78 -11.28
N ILE A 47 6.65 -7.85 -12.21
CA ILE A 47 7.98 -7.46 -12.73
C ILE A 47 8.53 -6.21 -12.01
N GLU A 48 7.70 -5.17 -11.84
CA GLU A 48 8.14 -3.87 -11.30
C GLU A 48 8.20 -3.88 -9.77
N GLY A 49 7.62 -4.89 -9.14
CA GLY A 49 7.57 -5.01 -7.69
C GLY A 49 6.55 -4.06 -7.09
N LEU A 50 7.00 -3.04 -6.35
CA LEU A 50 6.15 -2.14 -5.57
C LEU A 50 5.86 -0.85 -6.34
N LEU A 51 4.60 -0.64 -6.73
CA LEU A 51 4.19 0.53 -7.50
C LEU A 51 3.77 1.72 -6.62
N TYR A 52 3.11 1.42 -5.51
CA TYR A 52 2.57 2.42 -4.59
C TYR A 52 2.36 1.83 -3.20
N VAL A 53 2.47 2.66 -2.16
CA VAL A 53 2.00 2.35 -0.80
C VAL A 53 1.18 3.51 -0.25
N GLY A 54 0.08 3.20 0.43
CA GLY A 54 -0.75 4.18 1.09
C GLY A 54 -1.28 3.69 2.44
N LYS A 55 -1.86 4.62 3.19
CA LYS A 55 -2.60 4.37 4.44
C LYS A 55 -4.07 4.72 4.27
N ALA A 56 -4.94 4.04 4.99
CA ALA A 56 -6.38 4.31 4.97
C ALA A 56 -7.01 4.10 6.34
N LYS A 57 -7.96 4.96 6.72
CA LYS A 57 -8.86 4.72 7.87
C LYS A 57 -9.84 3.57 7.58
N ASN A 58 -10.13 3.35 6.31
CA ASN A 58 -10.89 2.22 5.79
C ASN A 58 -10.28 1.81 4.45
N LEU A 59 -9.61 0.65 4.42
CA LEU A 59 -8.91 0.13 3.24
C LEU A 59 -9.85 -0.06 2.05
N ARG A 60 -11.00 -0.71 2.25
CA ARG A 60 -11.96 -0.98 1.19
C ARG A 60 -12.50 0.30 0.56
N ASP A 61 -12.96 1.23 1.39
CA ASP A 61 -13.56 2.48 0.90
C ASP A 61 -12.52 3.38 0.22
N ARG A 62 -11.25 3.32 0.64
CA ARG A 62 -10.17 4.06 -0.02
C ARG A 62 -9.91 3.60 -1.46
N LEU A 63 -10.15 2.32 -1.75
CA LEU A 63 -9.93 1.74 -3.07
C LEU A 63 -11.16 1.90 -3.97
N ARG A 64 -12.36 1.88 -3.37
CA ARG A 64 -13.63 2.13 -4.07
C ARG A 64 -13.70 3.55 -4.61
N GLY A 65 -14.37 3.72 -5.74
CA GLY A 65 -14.58 5.04 -6.37
C GLY A 65 -13.39 5.56 -7.19
N GLY A 66 -12.35 4.73 -7.36
CA GLY A 66 -11.17 5.05 -8.17
C GLY A 66 -9.98 5.49 -7.32
N HIS A 67 -8.83 4.88 -7.59
CA HIS A 67 -7.57 5.20 -6.93
C HIS A 67 -6.55 5.68 -7.97
N LYS A 68 -5.80 6.76 -7.69
CA LYS A 68 -4.86 7.36 -8.66
C LYS A 68 -3.78 6.38 -9.13
N ALA A 69 -3.36 5.43 -8.28
CA ALA A 69 -2.41 4.39 -8.68
C ALA A 69 -2.96 3.48 -9.80
N PHE A 70 -4.29 3.23 -9.85
CA PHE A 70 -4.90 2.51 -10.97
C PHE A 70 -4.82 3.31 -12.27
N LEU A 71 -5.11 4.60 -12.19
CA LEU A 71 -5.00 5.49 -13.34
C LEU A 71 -3.56 5.51 -13.88
N TRP A 72 -2.57 5.57 -13.00
CA TRP A 72 -1.17 5.53 -13.42
C TRP A 72 -0.76 4.19 -14.03
N GLY A 73 -1.16 3.06 -13.43
CA GLY A 73 -0.92 1.73 -14.04
C GLY A 73 -1.56 1.61 -15.42
N TRP A 74 -2.76 2.15 -15.60
CA TRP A 74 -3.43 2.21 -16.90
C TRP A 74 -2.70 3.10 -17.91
N LEU A 75 -2.24 4.30 -17.49
CA LEU A 75 -1.45 5.20 -18.33
C LEU A 75 -0.10 4.61 -18.74
N ASP A 76 0.52 3.83 -17.84
CA ASP A 76 1.78 3.12 -18.09
C ASP A 76 1.57 1.82 -18.90
N GLY A 77 0.32 1.47 -19.22
CA GLY A 77 -0.02 0.35 -20.11
C GLY A 77 0.01 -1.04 -19.47
N TYR A 78 -0.05 -1.13 -18.15
CA TYR A 78 -0.07 -2.43 -17.46
C TYR A 78 -1.40 -3.16 -17.66
N ASP A 79 -1.31 -4.49 -17.80
CA ASP A 79 -2.48 -5.36 -17.72
C ASP A 79 -3.08 -5.24 -16.31
N PRO A 80 -4.41 -5.00 -16.17
CA PRO A 80 -5.06 -4.98 -14.87
C PRO A 80 -4.83 -6.24 -14.01
N ASP A 81 -4.65 -7.41 -14.63
CA ASP A 81 -4.38 -8.67 -13.92
C ASP A 81 -2.96 -8.74 -13.33
N ASP A 82 -2.05 -7.93 -13.90
CA ASP A 82 -0.69 -7.74 -13.42
C ASP A 82 -0.58 -6.66 -12.32
N VAL A 83 -1.69 -6.02 -11.94
CA VAL A 83 -1.71 -5.08 -10.82
C VAL A 83 -2.51 -5.67 -9.65
N ARG A 84 -1.85 -5.93 -8.53
CA ARG A 84 -2.49 -6.53 -7.34
C ARG A 84 -2.25 -5.75 -6.07
N ILE A 85 -3.06 -6.03 -5.05
CA ILE A 85 -3.09 -5.31 -3.78
C ILE A 85 -2.57 -6.20 -2.65
N ALA A 86 -1.52 -5.75 -1.96
CA ALA A 86 -1.16 -6.26 -0.64
C ALA A 86 -1.71 -5.30 0.43
N PHE A 87 -2.07 -5.80 1.61
CA PHE A 87 -2.50 -4.96 2.72
C PHE A 87 -2.09 -5.53 4.08
N VAL A 88 -2.02 -4.64 5.07
CA VAL A 88 -1.88 -4.98 6.49
C VAL A 88 -2.94 -4.20 7.26
N THR A 89 -3.76 -4.88 8.05
CA THR A 89 -4.71 -4.23 8.95
C THR A 89 -4.00 -3.81 10.22
N LEU A 90 -4.26 -2.59 10.67
CA LEU A 90 -3.75 -2.09 11.95
C LEU A 90 -4.84 -2.22 13.01
N ASN A 91 -4.45 -2.50 14.24
CA ASN A 91 -5.37 -2.40 15.35
C ASN A 91 -5.51 -0.92 15.76
N GLN A 92 -6.71 -0.49 16.18
CA GLN A 92 -7.04 0.92 16.50
C GLN A 92 -6.10 1.60 17.51
N TRP A 93 -5.29 0.82 18.23
CA TRP A 93 -4.38 1.25 19.27
C TRP A 93 -2.93 1.51 18.79
N GLN A 94 -2.60 1.22 17.53
CA GLN A 94 -1.27 1.46 16.95
C GLN A 94 -1.15 2.89 16.38
N LYS A 95 -0.85 3.79 17.32
CA LYS A 95 -0.31 5.17 17.30
C LYS A 95 -0.18 5.94 15.96
N PRO A 96 -0.51 7.25 15.96
CA PRO A 96 -0.14 8.21 14.90
C PRO A 96 1.35 8.22 14.56
N ARG A 97 2.21 7.94 15.55
CA ARG A 97 3.67 7.89 15.37
C ARG A 97 4.13 6.70 14.51
N LEU A 98 3.50 5.53 14.64
CA LEU A 98 3.81 4.39 13.78
C LEU A 98 3.45 4.70 12.33
N LEU A 99 2.28 5.33 12.10
CA LEU A 99 1.86 5.79 10.78
C LEU A 99 2.81 6.84 10.17
N TYR A 100 3.37 7.74 10.99
CA TYR A 100 4.35 8.74 10.55
C TYR A 100 5.72 8.13 10.19
N GLU A 101 6.23 7.22 11.04
CA GLU A 101 7.49 6.51 10.78
C GLU A 101 7.35 5.61 9.54
N LEU A 102 6.22 4.93 9.38
CA LEU A 102 5.90 4.16 8.18
C LEU A 102 5.94 5.01 6.92
N GLU A 103 5.31 6.19 6.93
CA GLU A 103 5.30 7.09 5.78
C GLU A 103 6.72 7.55 5.42
N THR A 104 7.53 7.87 6.42
CA THR A 104 8.95 8.22 6.23
C THR A 104 9.74 7.05 5.66
N LEU A 105 9.59 5.86 6.23
CA LEU A 105 10.31 4.65 5.82
C LEU A 105 9.91 4.18 4.42
N ILE A 106 8.62 4.20 4.07
CA ILE A 106 8.11 3.86 2.73
C ILE A 106 8.82 4.71 1.68
N LEU A 107 8.85 6.03 1.88
CA LEU A 107 9.41 6.97 0.92
C LEU A 107 10.93 6.85 0.83
N GLN A 108 11.61 6.60 1.95
CA GLN A 108 13.06 6.44 1.98
C GLN A 108 13.53 5.10 1.42
N ALA A 109 12.79 4.02 1.68
CA ALA A 109 13.25 2.66 1.39
C ALA A 109 12.88 2.18 -0.02
N THR A 110 11.77 2.66 -0.58
CA THR A 110 11.21 2.02 -1.78
C THR A 110 10.95 2.97 -2.95
N ASN A 111 10.94 4.29 -2.72
CA ASN A 111 10.62 5.33 -3.70
C ASN A 111 9.61 4.88 -4.78
N PRO A 112 8.42 4.35 -4.41
CA PRO A 112 7.54 3.72 -5.40
C PRO A 112 7.14 4.74 -6.46
N PRO A 113 7.12 4.36 -7.75
CA PRO A 113 7.01 5.30 -8.86
C PRO A 113 5.76 6.18 -8.73
N TYR A 114 4.68 5.68 -8.14
CA TYR A 114 3.44 6.42 -8.01
C TYR A 114 3.35 7.26 -6.73
N ASN A 115 4.09 6.92 -5.67
CA ASN A 115 4.19 7.79 -4.50
C ASN A 115 4.94 9.10 -4.81
N VAL A 116 5.84 9.08 -5.80
CA VAL A 116 6.51 10.29 -6.30
C VAL A 116 5.55 11.17 -7.12
N LYS A 117 4.67 10.54 -7.92
CA LYS A 117 3.74 11.23 -8.84
C LYS A 117 2.45 11.70 -8.15
N ILE A 118 2.03 11.07 -7.06
CA ILE A 118 0.76 11.37 -6.37
C ILE A 118 1.03 12.31 -5.19
N PRO A 119 0.50 13.54 -5.19
CA PRO A 119 0.64 14.45 -4.06
C PRO A 119 0.05 13.85 -2.79
N ARG A 120 0.70 14.09 -1.65
CA ARG A 120 0.18 13.67 -0.35
C ARG A 120 -1.14 14.39 -0.06
N GLU A 121 -2.15 13.64 0.35
CA GLU A 121 -3.37 14.23 0.92
C GLU A 121 -3.00 14.85 2.28
N GLN A 122 -3.33 16.14 2.45
CA GLN A 122 -3.13 16.90 3.68
C GLN A 122 -4.13 16.49 4.76
#